data_AF-A0A957V0X3-F1
#
_entry.id   AF-A0A957V0X3-F1
#
_cell.length_a   1.000
_cell.length_b   1.000
_cell.length_c   1.000
_cell.angle_alpha   90.00
_cell.angle_beta   90.00
_cell.angle_gamma   90.00
#
_symmetry.space_group_name_H-M   'P 1'
#
loop_
_entity.id
_entity.type
_entity.pdbx_description
1 polymer ?
#
loop_
_entity_poly.entity_id
_entity_poly.type
_entity_poly.pdbx_seq_one_letter_code
_entity_poly.pdbx_strand_id
1 'polypeptide(L)' 'VPVVTGFIGATESGVPTTLGRGGSDYSAAIVGAALDVDEIQIWTDVNGVMTADPRIVPNA' A
#
# COMPACT_ATOMS: atom_id res chain seq x y z
N VAL A 1 -11.33 -16.66 -4.34
CA VAL A 1 -10.17 -15.77 -4.09
C VAL A 1 -10.48 -15.00 -2.81
N PRO A 2 -9.59 -15.00 -1.79
CA PRO A 2 -9.81 -14.21 -0.58
C PRO A 2 -9.72 -12.70 -0.88
N VAL A 3 -10.56 -11.91 -0.22
CA VAL A 3 -10.53 -10.44 -0.28
C VAL A 3 -10.39 -9.92 1.14
N VAL A 4 -9.39 -9.08 1.37
CA VAL A 4 -9.09 -8.51 2.69
C VAL A 4 -9.03 -7.00 2.62
N THR A 5 -9.49 -6.34 3.68
CA THR A 5 -9.45 -4.88 3.79
C THR A 5 -8.05 -4.43 4.20
N GLY A 6 -7.43 -3.54 3.43
CA GLY A 6 -6.17 -2.87 3.82
C GLY A 6 -6.39 -1.77 4.86
N PHE A 7 -5.33 -1.04 5.22
CA PHE A 7 -5.29 0.10 6.14
C PHE A 7 -5.55 -0.23 7.63
N ILE A 8 -6.37 -1.22 7.92
CA ILE A 8 -6.76 -1.61 9.28
C ILE A 8 -5.90 -2.75 9.81
N GLY A 9 -5.72 -2.78 11.13
CA GLY A 9 -5.03 -3.85 11.85
C GLY A 9 -5.53 -3.96 13.28
N ALA A 10 -4.80 -4.69 14.11
CA ALA A 10 -5.06 -4.77 15.55
C ALA A 10 -3.75 -4.74 16.35
N THR A 11 -3.81 -4.23 17.58
CA THR A 11 -2.74 -4.43 18.57
C THR A 11 -2.67 -5.91 19.00
N GLU A 12 -1.63 -6.29 19.73
CA GLU A 12 -1.54 -7.63 20.33
C GLU A 12 -2.71 -7.95 21.28
N SER A 13 -3.31 -6.93 21.90
CA SER A 13 -4.52 -7.04 22.72
C SER A 13 -5.83 -7.08 21.92
N GLY A 14 -5.76 -7.10 20.59
CA GLY A 14 -6.92 -7.16 19.69
C GLY A 14 -7.66 -5.83 19.50
N VAL A 15 -7.09 -4.70 19.94
CA VAL A 15 -7.71 -3.39 19.75
C VAL A 15 -7.56 -2.98 18.28
N PRO A 16 -8.65 -2.64 17.56
CA PRO A 16 -8.56 -2.18 16.17
C PRO A 16 -7.71 -0.91 16.04
N THR A 17 -6.82 -0.88 15.06
CA THR A 17 -5.93 0.24 14.78
C THR A 17 -5.84 0.52 13.28
N THR A 18 -5.20 1.63 12.93
CA THR A 18 -4.97 2.03 11.55
C THR A 18 -3.48 2.22 11.28
N LEU A 19 -3.06 2.00 10.03
CA LEU A 19 -1.67 2.11 9.59
C LEU A 19 -1.29 3.53 9.14
N GLY A 20 -2.24 4.48 9.18
CA GLY A 20 -2.02 5.86 8.75
C GLY A 20 -2.03 6.05 7.23
N ARG A 21 -1.42 7.15 6.76
CA ARG A 21 -1.40 7.53 5.33
C ARG A 21 -0.64 6.48 4.50
N GLY A 22 -1.24 6.03 3.40
CA GLY A 22 -0.69 4.94 2.58
C GLY A 22 -0.91 3.55 3.18
N GLY A 23 -1.77 3.42 4.20
CA GLY A 23 -1.94 2.17 4.94
C GLY A 23 -2.42 0.98 4.10
N SER A 24 -3.19 1.20 3.03
CA SER A 24 -3.62 0.10 2.14
C SER A 24 -2.46 -0.47 1.34
N ASP A 25 -1.60 0.38 0.77
CA ASP A 25 -0.39 -0.06 0.06
C ASP A 25 0.55 -0.79 1.02
N TYR A 26 0.68 -0.28 2.25
CA TYR A 26 1.49 -0.95 3.27
C TYR A 26 0.91 -2.30 3.70
N SER A 27 -0.42 -2.42 3.78
CA SER A 27 -1.07 -3.71 4.05
C SER A 27 -0.77 -4.74 2.95
N ALA A 28 -0.82 -4.32 1.69
CA ALA A 28 -0.46 -5.18 0.57
C ALA A 28 1.00 -5.64 0.67
N ALA A 29 1.92 -4.74 1.02
CA ALA A 29 3.33 -5.06 1.26
C ALA A 29 3.53 -6.12 2.37
N ILE A 30 2.85 -5.97 3.51
CA ILE A 30 2.92 -6.93 4.62
C ILE A 30 2.41 -8.31 4.18
N VAL A 31 1.25 -8.37 3.52
CA VAL A 31 0.66 -9.63 3.05
C VAL A 31 1.55 -10.29 2.00
N GLY A 32 2.06 -9.52 1.03
CA GLY A 32 2.97 -10.04 0.00
C GLY A 32 4.24 -10.62 0.60
N ALA A 33 4.87 -9.92 1.55
CA ALA A 33 6.05 -10.42 2.25
C ALA A 33 5.76 -11.68 3.08
N ALA A 34 4.61 -11.75 3.76
CA ALA A 34 4.22 -12.93 4.55
C ALA A 34 3.92 -14.17 3.70
N LEU A 35 3.55 -13.98 2.44
CA LEU A 35 3.21 -15.03 1.49
C LEU A 35 4.35 -15.35 0.50
N ASP A 36 5.49 -14.64 0.59
CA ASP A 36 6.63 -14.77 -0.32
C ASP A 36 6.23 -14.66 -1.80
N VAL A 37 5.48 -13.61 -2.13
CA VAL A 37 4.98 -13.39 -3.51
C VAL A 37 6.09 -12.84 -4.42
N ASP A 38 6.02 -13.17 -5.70
CA ASP A 38 6.94 -12.63 -6.71
C ASP A 38 6.78 -11.11 -6.92
N GLU A 39 5.54 -10.61 -6.83
CA GLU A 39 5.24 -9.18 -7.03
C GLU A 39 3.98 -8.69 -6.30
N ILE A 40 3.90 -7.36 -6.14
CA ILE A 40 2.73 -6.65 -5.64
C ILE A 40 2.33 -5.59 -6.66
N GLN A 41 1.05 -5.60 -7.06
CA GLN A 41 0.51 -4.62 -8.00
C GLN A 41 -0.35 -3.60 -7.26
N ILE A 42 0.11 -2.34 -7.24
CA ILE A 42 -0.66 -1.22 -6.69
C ILE A 42 -1.43 -0.57 -7.84
N TRP A 43 -2.76 -0.65 -7.78
CA TRP A 43 -3.65 -0.07 -8.76
C TRP A 43 -4.01 1.35 -8.34
N THR A 44 -3.63 2.32 -9.17
CA THR A 44 -3.80 3.75 -8.89
C THR A 44 -4.28 4.49 -10.14
N ASP A 45 -4.62 5.77 -10.00
CA ASP A 45 -5.13 6.64 -11.05
C ASP A 45 -4.02 7.38 -11.83
N VAL A 46 -2.75 7.12 -11.51
CA VAL A 46 -1.58 7.64 -12.19
C VAL A 46 -0.80 6.55 -12.94
N ASN A 47 -0.06 6.94 -13.98
CA ASN A 47 0.78 6.04 -14.77
C ASN A 47 2.09 5.68 -14.05
N GLY A 48 1.98 5.22 -12.80
CA GLY A 48 3.12 4.84 -11.97
C GLY A 48 3.88 6.04 -11.38
N VAL A 49 5.11 5.76 -10.97
CA VAL A 49 6.01 6.73 -10.34
C VAL A 49 6.76 7.52 -11.43
N MET A 50 6.73 8.85 -11.32
CA MET A 50 7.40 9.78 -12.24
C MET A 50 8.86 10.02 -11.84
N THR A 51 9.65 10.64 -12.71
CA THR A 51 11.08 10.89 -12.46
C THR A 51 11.34 11.94 -11.37
N ALA A 52 10.37 12.84 -11.15
CA ALA A 52 10.33 13.85 -10.10
C ALA A 52 8.87 14.25 -9.80
N ASP A 53 8.65 15.11 -8.80
CA ASP A 53 7.31 15.67 -8.56
C ASP A 53 6.90 16.59 -9.73
N PRO A 54 5.85 16.24 -10.50
CA PRO A 54 5.45 17.02 -11.67
C PRO A 54 4.97 18.44 -11.33
N ARG A 55 4.65 18.70 -10.05
CA ARG A 55 4.31 20.05 -9.57
C ARG A 55 5.53 20.97 -9.46
N ILE A 56 6.73 20.38 -9.36
CA ILE A 56 8.00 21.10 -9.25
C ILE A 56 8.74 21.05 -10.60
N VAL A 57 8.70 19.91 -11.29
CA VAL A 57 9.31 19.69 -12.60
C VAL A 57 8.21 19.32 -13.60
N PRO A 58 7.66 20.29 -14.37
CA PRO A 58 6.45 20.06 -15.18
C PRO A 58 6.53 18.95 -16.23
N ASN A 59 7.74 18.57 -16.66
CA ASN A 59 8.00 17.54 -17.67
C ASN A 59 8.61 16.26 -17.07
N ALA A 60 8.37 16.00 -15.78
CA ALA A 60 8.88 14.84 -15.05
C ALA A 60 8.19 13.52 -15.43
#